data_AF-A0A5B0F3R0-F1
#
_entry.id   AF-A0A5B0F3R0-F1
#
_cell.length_a   1.000
_cell.length_b   1.000
_cell.length_c   1.000
_cell.angle_alpha   90.00
_cell.angle_beta   90.00
_cell.angle_gamma   90.00
#
_symmetry.space_group_name_H-M   'P 1'
#
loop_
_entity.id
_entity.type
_entity.pdbx_description
1 polymer ?
#
loop_
_entity_poly.entity_id
_entity_poly.type
_entity_poly.pdbx_seq_one_letter_code
_entity_poly.pdbx_strand_id
1 'polypeptide(L)'
;MANTPSAKKRAKQAEKRRSHNASLRSMVRTYIKNVVKAIDAKDAEKAQAAYVLAVPVIDRMADKGIIHKNKAARHKSRLNGHVKALNLAVAA
;
A
#
# COMPACT_ATOMS: atom_id res chain seq x y z
N MET A 1 -5.20 -29.85 -11.56
CA MET A 1 -5.02 -29.99 -13.02
C MET A 1 -6.25 -29.38 -13.70
N ALA A 2 -6.07 -28.56 -14.74
CA ALA A 2 -7.18 -27.87 -15.41
C ALA A 2 -7.78 -28.80 -16.48
N ASN A 3 -8.69 -29.69 -16.04
CA ASN A 3 -9.09 -30.86 -16.82
C ASN A 3 -10.12 -30.55 -17.93
N THR A 4 -10.71 -29.34 -17.94
CA THR A 4 -11.64 -28.90 -18.98
C THR A 4 -11.05 -27.73 -19.78
N PRO A 5 -11.45 -27.52 -21.05
CA PRO A 5 -10.98 -26.38 -21.86
C PRO A 5 -11.25 -25.03 -21.18
N SER A 6 -12.40 -24.90 -20.50
CA SER A 6 -12.76 -23.71 -19.73
C SER A 6 -11.82 -23.50 -18.53
N ALA A 7 -11.47 -24.57 -17.80
CA ALA A 7 -10.50 -24.50 -16.71
C ALA A 7 -9.10 -24.09 -17.21
N LYS A 8 -8.64 -24.64 -18.35
CA LYS A 8 -7.34 -24.28 -18.95
C LYS A 8 -7.29 -22.80 -19.32
N LYS A 9 -8.39 -22.25 -19.87
CA LYS A 9 -8.52 -20.81 -20.14
C LYS A 9 -8.46 -19.98 -18.86
N ARG A 10 -9.18 -20.38 -17.81
CA ARG A 10 -9.19 -19.69 -16.51
C ARG A 10 -7.82 -19.69 -15.84
N ALA A 11 -7.06 -20.78 -15.94
CA ALA A 11 -5.70 -20.87 -15.43
C ALA A 11 -4.76 -19.83 -16.09
N LYS A 12 -4.75 -19.76 -17.43
CA LYS A 12 -3.95 -18.75 -18.17
C LYS A 12 -4.34 -17.31 -17.80
N GLN A 13 -5.64 -17.04 -17.64
CA GLN A 13 -6.14 -15.72 -17.21
C GLN A 13 -5.77 -15.40 -15.76
N ALA A 14 -5.73 -16.40 -14.89
CA ALA A 14 -5.34 -16.23 -13.49
C ALA A 14 -3.86 -15.86 -13.36
N GLU A 15 -2.97 -16.50 -14.12
CA GLU A 15 -1.53 -16.18 -14.11
C GLU A 15 -1.27 -14.72 -14.53
N LYS A 16 -1.89 -14.27 -15.64
CA LYS A 16 -1.78 -12.88 -16.11
C LYS A 16 -2.27 -11.88 -15.06
N ARG A 17 -3.41 -12.16 -14.42
CA ARG A 17 -3.93 -11.31 -13.33
C ARG A 17 -3.05 -11.36 -12.10
N ARG A 18 -2.46 -12.52 -11.78
CA ARG A 18 -1.58 -12.71 -10.63
C ARG A 18 -0.31 -11.87 -10.75
N SER A 19 0.36 -11.88 -11.91
CA SER A 19 1.59 -11.11 -12.12
C SER A 19 1.32 -9.60 -12.03
N HIS A 20 0.27 -9.12 -12.69
CA HIS A 20 -0.14 -7.72 -12.63
C HIS A 20 -0.55 -7.29 -11.22
N ASN A 21 -1.35 -8.09 -10.52
CA ASN A 21 -1.77 -7.75 -9.15
C ASN A 21 -0.63 -7.91 -8.13
N ALA A 22 0.43 -8.65 -8.46
CA ALA A 22 1.62 -8.74 -7.62
C ALA A 22 2.41 -7.42 -7.66
N SER A 23 2.62 -6.83 -8.84
CA SER A 23 3.33 -5.56 -8.98
C SER A 23 2.56 -4.39 -8.34
N LEU A 24 1.24 -4.36 -8.45
CA LEU A 24 0.44 -3.33 -7.78
C LEU A 24 0.50 -3.47 -6.25
N ARG A 25 0.48 -4.70 -5.73
CA ARG A 25 0.64 -4.94 -4.29
C ARG A 25 2.03 -4.61 -3.78
N SER A 26 3.08 -4.88 -4.56
CA SER A 26 4.45 -4.50 -4.16
C SER A 26 4.59 -2.99 -4.14
N MET A 27 4.04 -2.28 -5.13
CA MET A 27 4.05 -0.82 -5.18
C MET A 27 3.47 -0.20 -3.90
N VAL A 28 2.28 -0.61 -3.46
CA VAL A 28 1.70 -0.08 -2.21
C VAL A 28 2.59 -0.37 -1.00
N ARG A 29 3.14 -1.58 -0.90
CA ARG A 29 4.04 -1.96 0.20
C ARG A 29 5.29 -1.08 0.21
N THR A 30 5.85 -0.74 -0.95
CA THR A 30 7.02 0.13 -1.06
C THR A 30 6.72 1.53 -0.52
N TYR A 31 5.60 2.14 -0.93
CA TYR A 31 5.23 3.47 -0.42
C TYR A 31 5.00 3.46 1.10
N ILE A 32 4.32 2.44 1.63
CA ILE A 32 4.15 2.28 3.08
C ILE A 32 5.51 2.13 3.77
N LYS A 33 6.41 1.32 3.22
CA LYS A 33 7.76 1.11 3.78
C LYS A 33 8.58 2.39 3.79
N ASN A 34 8.46 3.24 2.77
CA ASN A 34 9.18 4.50 2.70
C ASN A 34 8.74 5.47 3.81
N VAL A 35 7.43 5.55 4.10
CA VAL A 35 6.92 6.34 5.22
C VAL A 35 7.44 5.80 6.55
N VAL A 36 7.36 4.48 6.76
CA VAL A 36 7.86 3.84 8.00
C VAL A 36 9.36 4.11 8.19
N LYS A 37 10.17 3.98 7.13
CA LYS A 37 11.60 4.31 7.20
C LYS A 37 11.88 5.75 7.58
N ALA A 38 11.09 6.70 7.06
CA ALA A 38 11.24 8.11 7.41
C ALA A 38 10.85 8.38 8.88
N ILE A 39 9.82 7.69 9.38
CA ILE A 39 9.44 7.72 10.80
C ILE A 39 10.56 7.14 11.67
N ASP A 40 11.13 5.99 11.30
CA ASP A 40 12.23 5.35 12.04
C ASP A 40 13.50 6.24 12.06
N ALA A 41 13.73 7.00 10.98
CA ALA A 41 14.81 7.98 10.88
C ALA A 41 14.55 9.29 11.65
N LYS A 42 13.37 9.44 12.28
CA LYS A 42 12.93 10.63 13.04
C LYS A 42 12.93 11.94 12.25
N ASP A 43 12.76 11.87 10.94
CA ASP A 43 12.70 13.04 10.06
C ASP A 43 11.24 13.41 9.79
N ALA A 44 10.74 14.42 10.51
CA ALA A 44 9.35 14.86 10.45
C ALA A 44 8.92 15.34 9.06
N GLU A 45 9.75 16.15 8.41
CA GLU A 45 9.44 16.73 7.10
C GLU A 45 9.41 15.65 6.02
N LYS A 46 10.41 14.75 6.00
CA LYS A 46 10.43 13.64 5.05
C LYS A 46 9.30 12.64 5.30
N ALA A 47 8.94 12.38 6.55
CA ALA A 47 7.83 11.50 6.88
C ALA A 47 6.49 12.07 6.39
N GLN A 48 6.27 13.38 6.57
CA GLN A 48 5.07 14.06 6.09
C GLN A 48 5.00 14.06 4.55
N ALA A 49 6.10 14.40 3.87
CA ALA A 49 6.16 14.40 2.41
C ALA A 49 5.92 12.99 1.83
N ALA A 50 6.56 11.96 2.40
CA ALA A 50 6.35 10.58 2.00
C ALA A 50 4.91 10.12 2.25
N TYR A 51 4.28 10.56 3.35
CA TYR A 51 2.90 10.24 3.67
C TYR A 51 1.92 10.85 2.66
N VAL A 52 2.10 12.12 2.30
CA VAL A 52 1.27 12.80 1.29
C VAL A 52 1.31 12.07 -0.06
N LEU A 53 2.48 11.57 -0.46
CA LEU A 53 2.61 10.77 -1.69
C LEU A 53 2.01 9.36 -1.57
N ALA A 54 2.04 8.76 -0.38
CA ALA A 54 1.54 7.40 -0.15
C ALA A 54 0.00 7.32 -0.14
N VAL A 55 -0.68 8.33 0.41
CA VAL A 55 -2.16 8.36 0.51
C VAL A 55 -2.87 8.14 -0.84
N PRO A 56 -2.61 8.91 -1.91
CA PRO A 56 -3.32 8.74 -3.18
C PRO A 56 -3.02 7.39 -3.84
N VAL A 57 -1.84 6.83 -3.61
CA VAL A 57 -1.47 5.50 -4.10
C VAL A 57 -2.28 4.42 -3.38
N ILE A 58 -2.40 4.51 -2.06
CA ILE A 58 -3.17 3.56 -1.26
C ILE A 58 -4.65 3.56 -1.68
N ASP A 59 -5.23 4.74 -1.86
CA ASP A 59 -6.64 4.89 -2.20
C ASP A 59 -6.93 4.41 -3.62
N ARG A 60 -6.09 4.78 -4.61
CA ARG A 60 -6.22 4.28 -5.98
C ARG A 60 -6.14 2.75 -6.05
N MET A 61 -5.36 2.12 -5.17
CA MET A 61 -5.25 0.65 -5.12
C MET A 61 -6.40 -0.01 -4.38
N ALA A 62 -7.09 0.73 -3.50
CA ALA A 62 -8.35 0.31 -2.92
C ALA A 62 -9.48 0.31 -3.97
N ASP A 63 -9.55 1.35 -4.79
CA ASP A 63 -10.54 1.47 -5.87
C ASP A 63 -10.38 0.38 -6.92
N LYS A 64 -9.13 0.02 -7.25
CA LYS A 64 -8.81 -1.11 -8.15
C LYS A 64 -9.08 -2.50 -7.53
N GLY A 65 -9.54 -2.57 -6.28
CA GLY A 65 -9.83 -3.84 -5.58
C GLY A 65 -8.58 -4.66 -5.24
N ILE A 66 -7.37 -4.08 -5.34
CA ILE A 66 -6.12 -4.76 -5.01
C ILE A 66 -5.96 -4.87 -3.49
N ILE A 67 -6.49 -3.88 -2.76
CA ILE A 67 -6.54 -3.82 -1.30
C ILE A 67 -7.98 -3.52 -0.88
N HIS A 68 -8.46 -4.19 0.17
CA HIS A 68 -9.79 -3.89 0.70
C HIS A 68 -9.85 -2.48 1.30
N LYS A 69 -10.98 -1.77 1.13
CA LYS A 69 -11.19 -0.40 1.63
C LYS A 69 -10.84 -0.25 3.12
N ASN A 70 -11.30 -1.19 3.96
CA ASN A 70 -10.97 -1.22 5.40
C ASN A 70 -9.47 -1.38 5.68
N LYS A 71 -8.75 -2.12 4.83
CA LYS A 71 -7.30 -2.28 4.97
C LYS A 71 -6.59 -0.99 4.58
N ALA A 72 -7.01 -0.33 3.51
CA ALA A 72 -6.52 0.99 3.12
C ALA A 72 -6.76 2.03 4.24
N ALA A 73 -7.99 2.13 4.76
CA ALA A 73 -8.35 3.02 5.86
C ALA A 73 -7.49 2.77 7.12
N ARG A 74 -7.28 1.50 7.50
CA ARG A 74 -6.41 1.13 8.62
C ARG A 74 -4.97 1.54 8.40
N HIS A 75 -4.41 1.37 7.20
CA HIS A 75 -3.04 1.82 6.90
C HIS A 75 -2.93 3.35 6.97
N LYS A 76 -3.89 4.09 6.41
CA LYS A 76 -3.91 5.57 6.50
C LYS A 76 -3.99 6.04 7.95
N SER A 77 -4.90 5.49 8.75
CA SER A 77 -5.06 5.85 10.16
C SER A 77 -3.79 5.61 10.98
N ARG A 78 -3.16 4.43 10.84
CA ARG A 78 -1.94 4.09 11.58
C ARG A 78 -0.77 4.99 11.19
N LEU A 79 -0.52 5.17 9.89
CA LEU A 79 0.57 6.03 9.41
C LEU A 79 0.39 7.48 9.86
N ASN A 80 -0.83 8.01 9.78
CA ASN A 80 -1.13 9.36 10.26
C ASN A 80 -0.87 9.50 11.76
N GLY A 81 -1.27 8.49 12.56
CA GLY A 81 -1.01 8.48 14.00
C GLY A 81 0.48 8.54 14.32
N HIS A 82 1.30 7.76 13.61
CA HIS A 82 2.76 7.77 13.81
C HIS A 82 3.41 9.10 13.38
N VAL A 83 3.01 9.67 12.24
CA VAL A 83 3.55 10.96 11.79
C VAL A 83 3.16 12.09 12.74
N LYS A 84 1.92 12.10 13.24
CA LYS A 84 1.48 13.08 14.25
C LYS A 84 2.25 12.95 15.56
N ALA A 85 2.44 11.72 16.04
CA ALA A 85 3.23 11.47 17.25
C ALA A 85 4.68 11.97 17.09
N LEU A 86 5.26 11.78 15.90
CA LEU A 86 6.59 12.27 15.59
C LEU A 86 6.65 13.81 15.59
N ASN A 87 5.68 14.47 14.96
CA ASN A 87 5.60 15.93 14.95
C ASN A 87 5.41 16.50 16.37
N LEU A 88 4.60 15.85 17.21
CA LEU A 88 4.42 16.25 18.60
C LEU A 88 5.70 16.11 19.42
N ALA A 89 6.48 15.04 19.19
CA ALA A 89 7.74 14.81 19.87
C ALA A 89 8.88 15.76 19.44
N VAL A 90 8.79 16.35 18.25
CA VAL A 90 9.75 17.39 17.79
C VAL A 90 9.36 18.78 18.30
N ALA A 91 8.07 19.01 18.57
CA ALA A 91 7.55 20.29 19.05
C ALA A 91 7.58 20.46 20.58
N ALA A 92 7.85 19.38 21.33
CA ALA A 92 8.00 19.37 22.80
C ALA A 92 9.48 19.35 23.19
#